data_AF-A0A7V1FWI7-F1
#
_entry.id   AF-A0A7V1FWI7-F1
#
_cell.length_a   1.000
_cell.length_b   1.000
_cell.length_c   1.000
_cell.angle_alpha   90.00
_cell.angle_beta   90.00
_cell.angle_gamma   90.00
#
_symmetry.space_group_name_H-M   'P 1'
#
loop_
_entity.id
_entity.type
_entity.pdbx_description
1 polymer ?
#
loop_
_entity_poly.entity_id
_entity_poly.type
_entity_poly.pdbx_seq_one_letter_code
_entity_poly.pdbx_strand_id
1 'polypeptide(L)' 'MRLSSVSNSGLGDPLRSIVLRIWPFSGKFVVRVPPDVHREAFLKAKNAGKSLNAWVTEAIKKSSQG' A
#
# COMPACT_ATOMS: atom_id res chain seq x y z
N MET A 1 -1.20 -30.49 -36.24
CA MET A 1 -0.09 -30.77 -35.29
C MET A 1 -0.55 -30.43 -33.89
N ARG A 2 -0.66 -31.43 -33.00
CA ARG A 2 -0.97 -31.26 -31.58
C ARG A 2 0.25 -30.67 -30.87
N LEU A 3 0.11 -29.53 -30.20
CA LEU A 3 1.10 -29.09 -29.22
C LEU A 3 0.71 -29.70 -27.87
N SER A 4 1.55 -30.64 -27.45
CA SER A 4 1.48 -31.40 -26.21
C SER A 4 1.58 -30.50 -24.98
N SER A 5 0.65 -30.72 -24.06
CA SER A 5 0.77 -30.62 -22.60
C SER A 5 2.18 -30.29 -22.10
N VAL A 6 2.42 -29.03 -21.75
CA VAL A 6 3.60 -28.66 -20.96
C VAL A 6 3.31 -29.03 -19.50
N SER A 7 4.01 -30.08 -19.08
CA SER A 7 4.17 -30.61 -17.74
C SER A 7 4.19 -29.52 -16.65
N ASN A 8 3.23 -29.61 -15.73
CA ASN A 8 3.28 -28.97 -14.42
C ASN A 8 4.23 -29.77 -13.52
N SER A 9 5.54 -29.69 -13.78
CA SER A 9 6.57 -30.30 -12.93
C SER A 9 7.16 -29.23 -12.03
N GLY A 10 6.85 -29.34 -10.74
CA GLY A 10 7.32 -28.45 -9.70
C GLY A 10 8.84 -28.35 -9.65
N LEU A 11 9.30 -27.11 -9.59
CA LEU A 11 10.55 -26.74 -8.96
C LEU A 11 10.31 -25.35 -8.36
N GLY A 12 10.37 -25.24 -7.03
CA GLY A 12 9.91 -24.07 -6.30
C GLY A 12 10.64 -22.81 -6.77
N ASP A 13 9.91 -21.88 -7.38
CA ASP A 13 10.41 -20.55 -7.74
C ASP A 13 10.90 -19.84 -6.46
N PRO A 14 12.22 -19.67 -6.23
CA PRO A 14 12.71 -18.98 -5.03
C PRO A 14 12.27 -17.51 -5.01
N LEU A 15 11.98 -16.95 -6.19
CA LEU A 15 11.41 -15.62 -6.35
C LEU A 15 9.97 -15.52 -5.84
N ARG A 16 9.14 -16.56 -5.96
CA ARG A 16 7.80 -16.56 -5.35
C ARG A 16 7.90 -16.50 -3.83
N SER A 17 8.85 -17.21 -3.22
CA SER A 17 9.06 -17.22 -1.76
C SER A 17 9.51 -15.85 -1.22
N ILE A 18 10.41 -15.17 -1.93
CA ILE A 18 10.85 -13.80 -1.59
C ILE A 18 9.69 -12.80 -1.75
N VAL A 19 8.94 -12.89 -2.86
CA VAL A 19 7.79 -12.01 -3.15
C VAL A 19 6.65 -12.21 -2.15
N LEU A 20 6.37 -13.45 -1.74
CA LEU A 20 5.35 -13.76 -0.72
C LEU A 20 5.74 -13.24 0.68
N ARG A 21 7.04 -13.14 0.99
CA ARG A 21 7.53 -12.62 2.28
C ARG A 21 7.41 -11.08 2.41
N ILE A 22 7.39 -10.34 1.29
CA ILE A 22 7.22 -8.88 1.25
C ILE A 22 5.76 -8.43 1.00
N TRP A 23 4.84 -9.37 0.74
CA TRP A 23 3.46 -9.10 0.31
C TRP A 23 2.44 -8.96 1.46
N PRO A 24 2.60 -7.95 2.32
CA PRO A 24 1.42 -7.21 2.80
C PRO A 24 1.52 -5.69 2.61
N PHE A 25 2.72 -5.15 2.40
CA PHE A 25 2.97 -3.72 2.56
C PHE A 25 3.37 -3.08 1.23
N SER A 26 2.37 -2.64 0.47
CA SER A 26 2.54 -2.11 -0.88
C SER A 26 2.86 -0.60 -0.94
N GLY A 27 3.13 0.04 0.19
CA GLY A 27 3.34 1.50 0.31
C GLY A 27 2.13 2.36 -0.09
N LYS A 28 1.06 1.74 -0.61
CA LYS A 28 -0.18 2.37 -1.03
C LYS A 28 -1.24 2.13 0.04
N PHE A 29 -1.87 3.20 0.50
CA PHE A 29 -2.91 3.15 1.53
C PHE A 29 -4.10 3.98 1.07
N VAL A 30 -5.14 3.31 0.57
CA VAL A 30 -6.36 3.96 0.09
C VAL A 30 -7.37 4.00 1.22
N VAL A 31 -7.70 5.21 1.69
CA VAL A 31 -8.69 5.43 2.75
C VAL A 31 -9.94 6.05 2.15
N ARG A 32 -11.09 5.45 2.44
CA ARG A 32 -12.38 6.06 2.13
C ARG A 32 -12.80 6.94 3.31
N VAL A 33 -13.02 8.22 3.05
CA VAL A 33 -13.53 9.18 4.04
C VAL A 33 -14.62 10.03 3.41
N PRO A 34 -15.57 10.55 4.21
CA PRO A 34 -16.53 11.55 3.74
C PRO A 34 -15.83 12.79 3.17
N PRO A 35 -16.47 13.52 2.24
CA PRO A 35 -15.87 14.70 1.60
C PRO A 35 -15.52 15.80 2.60
N ASP A 36 -16.30 15.97 3.68
CA ASP A 36 -16.03 16.97 4.72
C ASP A 36 -14.72 16.70 5.45
N VAL A 37 -14.47 15.43 5.80
CA VAL A 37 -13.22 14.99 6.45
C VAL A 37 -12.03 15.18 5.51
N HIS A 38 -12.19 14.87 4.22
CA HIS A 38 -11.16 15.11 3.22
C HIS A 38 -10.82 16.61 3.10
N ARG A 39 -11.84 17.49 3.10
CA ARG A 39 -11.66 18.94 3.05
C ARG A 39 -10.90 19.46 4.26
N GLU A 40 -11.27 19.03 5.47
CA GLU A 40 -10.56 19.44 6.68
C GLU A 40 -9.11 18.96 6.71
N ALA A 41 -8.86 17.72 6.32
CA ALA A 41 -7.51 17.16 6.23
C ALA A 41 -6.65 17.95 5.23
N PHE A 42 -7.21 18.31 4.08
CA PHE A 42 -6.53 19.14 3.08
C PHE A 42 -6.19 20.54 3.61
N LEU A 43 -7.11 21.20 4.31
CA LEU A 43 -6.87 22.51 4.91
C LEU A 43 -5.80 22.44 6.00
N LYS A 44 -5.84 21.42 6.87
CA LYS A 44 -4.82 21.21 7.91
C LYS A 44 -3.44 20.96 7.31
N ALA A 45 -3.35 20.15 6.25
CA ALA A 45 -2.11 19.91 5.53
C ALA A 45 -1.55 21.20 4.90
N LYS A 46 -2.40 21.98 4.23
CA LYS A 46 -2.03 23.26 3.59
C LYS A 46 -1.54 24.28 4.62
N ASN A 47 -2.23 24.42 5.74
CA ASN A 47 -1.82 25.33 6.82
C ASN A 47 -0.49 24.93 7.45
N ALA A 48 -0.17 23.63 7.48
CA ALA A 48 1.11 23.12 7.94
C ALA A 48 2.23 23.21 6.88
N GLY A 49 1.94 23.68 5.65
CA GLY A 49 2.89 23.74 4.55
C GLY A 49 3.32 22.36 4.03
N LYS A 50 2.50 21.32 4.24
CA LYS A 50 2.81 19.93 3.88
C LYS A 50 1.85 19.40 2.82
N SER A 51 2.28 18.39 2.08
CA SER A 51 1.36 17.60 1.25
C SER A 51 0.38 16.82 2.13
N LEU A 52 -0.81 16.55 1.60
CA LEU A 52 -1.81 15.74 2.30
C LEU A 52 -1.25 14.37 2.71
N ASN A 53 -0.49 13.72 1.82
CA ASN A 53 0.14 12.43 2.11
C ASN A 53 1.12 12.50 3.28
N ALA A 54 1.95 13.56 3.37
CA ALA A 54 2.88 13.74 4.48
C ALA A 54 2.14 13.98 5.79
N TRP A 55 1.11 14.84 5.77
CA TRP A 55 0.29 15.12 6.94
C TRP A 55 -0.43 13.87 7.47
N VAL A 56 -1.04 13.06 6.58
CA VAL A 56 -1.68 11.79 6.94
C VAL A 56 -0.67 10.78 7.49
N THR A 57 0.52 10.68 6.86
CA THR A 57 1.59 9.78 7.33
C THR A 57 2.04 10.12 8.74
N GLU A 58 2.20 11.41 9.06
CA GLU A 58 2.54 11.86 10.41
C GLU A 58 1.43 11.55 11.42
N ALA A 59 0.17 11.76 11.06
CA ALA A 59 -0.97 11.44 11.92
C ALA A 59 -1.04 9.93 12.23
N ILE A 60 -0.81 9.08 11.23
CA ILE A 60 -0.76 7.63 11.40
C ILE A 60 0.43 7.24 12.29
N LYS A 61 1.64 7.77 12.03
CA LYS A 61 2.84 7.50 12.84
C LYS A 61 2.64 7.86 14.30
N LYS A 62 2.07 9.03 14.57
CA LYS A 62 1.75 9.47 15.94
C LYS A 62 0.77 8.53 16.64
N SER A 63 -0.22 8.02 15.89
CA SER A 63 -1.24 7.12 16.44
C SER A 63 -0.76 5.67 16.60
N SER A 64 0.21 5.22 15.78
CA SER A 64 0.74 3.86 15.80
C SER A 64 1.90 3.64 16.77
N GLN A 65 2.51 4.73 17.25
CA GLN A 65 3.60 4.70 18.24
C GLN A 65 3.10 4.76 19.69
N GLY A 66 1.78 4.67 19.89
CA GLY A 66 1.12 4.60 21.20
C GLY A 66 0.77 3.18 21.61
#